data_AF-A0A9P3A530-F1
#
_entry.id   AF-A0A9P3A530-F1
#
_cell.length_a   1.000
_cell.length_b   1.000
_cell.length_c   1.000
_cell.angle_alpha   90.00
_cell.angle_beta   90.00
_cell.angle_gamma   90.00
#
_symmetry.space_group_name_H-M   'P 1'
#
loop_
_entity.id
_entity.type
_entity.pdbx_description
1 polymer ?
#
loop_
_entity_poly.entity_id
_entity_poly.type
_entity_poly.pdbx_seq_one_letter_code
_entity_poly.pdbx_strand_id
1 'polypeptide(L)'
;MSLRSTILTHSLPLLPTYSFTRQTLTHALSSLPSDHPSYRPEPLSESVVDTLFGPGPSAGKALVEAWEHEGLSRMDKGKGVQDMLERRLSYSAEVGEHLVEAYALLSSPESTASIPLPTIPVPIKQLLNFRLPPLYTPPGTVSSSSSSAPRHSTSEVMASLSDATGGRLPFLRFSPLGPLSYAWRIADEAMALQDKSKPLKKGVMDEPVGAGPEWYASRIGLSLAYLAAESHLLRPFPSPSSELSVSASDSASPANPHLPAAIVALRRNLKWCDDAARSVQGAEQGAGDLMGFAEF
;
A
#
# COMPACT_ATOMS: atom_id res chain seq x y z
N MET A 1 -16.24 22.09 7.33
CA MET A 1 -15.91 20.93 6.48
C MET A 1 -15.96 21.40 5.04
N SER A 2 -14.93 21.16 4.24
CA SER A 2 -14.97 21.48 2.80
C SER A 2 -15.84 20.46 2.09
N LEU A 3 -16.42 20.79 0.93
CA LEU A 3 -17.18 19.83 0.13
C LEU A 3 -16.34 18.57 -0.17
N ARG A 4 -15.04 18.77 -0.47
CA ARG A 4 -14.07 17.69 -0.68
C ARG A 4 -14.00 16.75 0.52
N SER A 5 -13.86 17.26 1.75
CA SER A 5 -13.80 16.40 2.95
C SER A 5 -15.10 15.65 3.18
N THR A 6 -16.25 16.30 2.94
CA THR A 6 -17.57 15.65 3.11
C THR A 6 -17.75 14.49 2.13
N ILE A 7 -17.41 14.68 0.83
CA ILE A 7 -17.48 13.62 -0.17
C ILE A 7 -16.56 12.45 0.21
N LEU A 8 -15.32 12.76 0.63
CA LEU A 8 -14.37 11.74 1.06
C LEU A 8 -14.92 10.93 2.24
N THR A 9 -15.41 11.58 3.31
CA THR A 9 -16.00 10.86 4.45
C THR A 9 -17.17 9.97 4.05
N HIS A 10 -18.06 10.44 3.16
CA HIS A 10 -19.20 9.64 2.69
C HIS A 10 -18.81 8.48 1.76
N SER A 11 -17.64 8.56 1.10
CA SER A 11 -17.15 7.48 0.23
C SER A 11 -16.53 6.28 0.96
N LEU A 12 -16.04 6.46 2.18
CA LEU A 12 -15.34 5.41 2.94
C LEU A 12 -16.18 4.14 3.18
N PRO A 13 -17.46 4.21 3.61
CA PRO A 13 -18.30 3.02 3.74
C PRO A 13 -18.66 2.37 2.39
N LEU A 14 -18.43 3.04 1.26
CA LEU A 14 -18.72 2.54 -0.09
C LEU A 14 -17.53 1.81 -0.73
N LEU A 15 -16.33 1.93 -0.15
CA LEU A 15 -15.10 1.32 -0.67
C LEU A 15 -15.18 -0.21 -0.85
N PRO A 16 -15.81 -0.98 0.05
CA PRO A 16 -15.92 -2.44 -0.13
C PRO A 16 -16.76 -2.85 -1.34
N THR A 17 -17.60 -1.94 -1.86
CA THR A 17 -18.52 -2.21 -2.98
C THR A 17 -18.03 -1.63 -4.30
N TYR A 18 -17.44 -0.42 -4.28
CA TYR A 18 -17.10 0.35 -5.49
C TYR A 18 -15.59 0.61 -5.66
N SER A 19 -14.76 0.08 -4.76
CA SER A 19 -13.30 0.24 -4.76
C SER A 19 -12.80 1.69 -4.62
N PHE A 20 -11.50 1.91 -4.83
CA PHE A 20 -10.83 3.22 -4.82
C PHE A 20 -10.97 3.96 -6.16
N THR A 21 -12.17 3.92 -6.74
CA THR A 21 -12.44 4.47 -8.06
C THR A 21 -13.12 5.83 -8.00
N ARG A 22 -13.12 6.53 -9.14
CA ARG A 22 -13.92 7.74 -9.34
C ARG A 22 -15.41 7.50 -9.15
N GLN A 23 -15.92 6.31 -9.51
CA GLN A 23 -17.33 5.98 -9.37
C GLN A 23 -17.79 6.03 -7.91
N THR A 24 -16.94 5.61 -6.97
CA THR A 24 -17.20 5.71 -5.52
C THR A 24 -17.46 7.15 -5.08
N LEU A 25 -16.68 8.12 -5.61
CA LEU A 25 -16.89 9.55 -5.33
C LEU A 25 -18.18 10.08 -5.95
N THR A 26 -18.51 9.66 -7.17
CA THR A 26 -19.78 10.02 -7.83
C THR A 26 -20.97 9.47 -7.06
N HIS A 27 -20.90 8.22 -6.60
CA HIS A 27 -21.93 7.62 -5.75
C HIS A 27 -22.03 8.32 -4.40
N ALA A 28 -20.91 8.61 -3.74
CA ALA A 28 -20.89 9.36 -2.49
C ALA A 28 -21.54 10.75 -2.66
N LEU A 29 -21.21 11.47 -3.74
CA LEU A 29 -21.80 12.76 -4.06
C LEU A 29 -23.32 12.66 -4.28
N SER A 30 -23.78 11.63 -4.99
CA SER A 30 -25.21 11.39 -5.22
C SER A 30 -25.98 11.00 -3.95
N SER A 31 -25.28 10.43 -2.96
CA SER A 31 -25.87 10.02 -1.68
C SER A 31 -25.97 11.15 -0.65
N LEU A 32 -25.41 12.34 -0.95
CA LEU A 32 -25.45 13.47 -0.03
C LEU A 32 -26.89 13.98 0.15
N PRO A 33 -27.28 14.36 1.39
CA PRO A 33 -28.59 14.96 1.64
C PRO A 33 -28.82 16.20 0.76
N SER A 34 -30.03 16.32 0.21
CA SER A 34 -30.41 17.43 -0.68
C SER A 34 -30.39 18.80 0.01
N ASP A 35 -30.36 18.83 1.33
CA ASP A 35 -30.31 20.04 2.14
C ASP A 35 -28.89 20.65 2.23
N HIS A 36 -27.87 19.97 1.71
CA HIS A 36 -26.51 20.51 1.74
C HIS A 36 -26.40 21.70 0.76
N PRO A 37 -25.86 22.86 1.17
CA PRO A 37 -25.81 24.09 0.34
C PRO A 37 -25.00 23.95 -0.96
N SER A 38 -24.26 22.85 -1.11
CA SER A 38 -23.46 22.52 -2.29
C SER A 38 -24.04 21.39 -3.13
N TYR A 39 -25.21 20.86 -2.77
CA TYR A 39 -25.90 19.81 -3.51
C TYR A 39 -26.55 20.39 -4.78
N ARG A 40 -26.20 19.84 -5.94
CA ARG A 40 -26.90 20.10 -7.22
C ARG A 40 -27.15 18.77 -7.93
N PRO A 41 -28.40 18.41 -8.24
CA PRO A 41 -28.69 17.21 -9.01
C PRO A 41 -28.42 17.43 -10.51
N GLU A 42 -27.95 16.35 -11.18
CA GLU A 42 -27.80 16.15 -12.64
C GLU A 42 -26.76 16.98 -13.43
N PRO A 43 -26.37 16.52 -14.64
CA PRO A 43 -25.35 15.49 -14.95
C PRO A 43 -23.88 15.93 -14.69
N LEU A 44 -23.66 16.95 -13.85
CA LEU A 44 -22.33 17.55 -13.64
C LEU A 44 -21.42 16.80 -12.65
N SER A 45 -21.82 15.62 -12.15
CA SER A 45 -21.11 14.95 -11.05
C SER A 45 -19.66 14.64 -11.38
N GLU A 46 -19.36 14.17 -12.59
CA GLU A 46 -17.98 13.90 -12.99
C GLU A 46 -17.17 15.19 -13.07
N SER A 47 -17.69 16.24 -13.70
CA SER A 47 -16.98 17.54 -13.78
C SER A 47 -16.69 18.14 -12.40
N VAL A 48 -17.57 17.90 -11.42
CA VAL A 48 -17.34 18.31 -10.02
C VAL A 48 -16.21 17.48 -9.41
N VAL A 49 -16.15 16.17 -9.68
CA VAL A 49 -15.05 15.32 -9.22
C VAL A 49 -13.72 15.73 -9.87
N ASP A 50 -13.69 16.04 -11.17
CA ASP A 50 -12.49 16.56 -11.86
C ASP A 50 -12.01 17.88 -11.28
N THR A 51 -12.93 18.81 -10.97
CA THR A 51 -12.58 20.12 -10.43
C THR A 51 -12.10 20.03 -8.98
N LEU A 52 -12.63 19.11 -8.17
CA LEU A 52 -12.26 18.95 -6.76
C LEU A 52 -11.02 18.10 -6.54
N PHE A 53 -10.83 17.05 -7.35
CA PHE A 53 -9.79 16.04 -7.13
C PHE A 53 -8.72 16.03 -8.22
N GLY A 54 -9.00 16.65 -9.38
CA GLY A 54 -8.16 16.60 -10.56
C GLY A 54 -8.58 15.49 -11.54
N PRO A 55 -8.03 15.53 -12.76
CA PRO A 55 -8.21 14.46 -13.72
C PRO A 55 -7.35 13.23 -13.39
N GLY A 56 -7.73 12.07 -13.92
CA GLY A 56 -6.94 10.84 -13.86
C GLY A 56 -6.93 10.15 -12.48
N PRO A 57 -5.81 9.53 -12.05
CA PRO A 57 -5.74 8.71 -10.84
C PRO A 57 -5.67 9.53 -9.54
N SER A 58 -5.64 10.86 -9.63
CA SER A 58 -5.60 11.78 -8.49
C SER A 58 -6.79 11.61 -7.55
N ALA A 59 -7.98 11.36 -8.10
CA ALA A 59 -9.19 11.07 -7.33
C ALA A 59 -9.09 9.77 -6.51
N GLY A 60 -8.57 8.70 -7.11
CA GLY A 60 -8.34 7.44 -6.40
C GLY A 60 -7.30 7.59 -5.28
N LYS A 61 -6.22 8.34 -5.53
CA LYS A 61 -5.22 8.65 -4.49
C LYS A 61 -5.82 9.43 -3.31
N ALA A 62 -6.66 10.42 -3.58
CA ALA A 62 -7.34 11.17 -2.54
C ALA A 62 -8.27 10.28 -1.68
N LEU A 63 -8.91 9.26 -2.29
CA LEU A 63 -9.66 8.24 -1.54
C LEU A 63 -8.75 7.40 -0.65
N VAL A 64 -7.61 6.94 -1.17
CA VAL A 64 -6.64 6.16 -0.40
C VAL A 64 -6.10 6.96 0.78
N GLU A 65 -5.76 8.24 0.59
CA GLU A 65 -5.31 9.14 1.66
C GLU A 65 -6.39 9.34 2.73
N ALA A 66 -7.64 9.55 2.32
CA ALA A 66 -8.76 9.70 3.25
C ALA A 66 -9.02 8.42 4.04
N TRP A 67 -8.95 7.26 3.37
CA TRP A 67 -9.08 5.96 3.99
C TRP A 67 -7.96 5.70 4.99
N GLU A 68 -6.72 5.99 4.63
CA GLU A 68 -5.57 5.91 5.53
C GLU A 68 -5.79 6.79 6.76
N HIS A 69 -6.20 8.04 6.58
CA HIS A 69 -6.41 8.98 7.66
C HIS A 69 -7.51 8.52 8.64
N GLU A 70 -8.64 8.01 8.15
CA GLU A 70 -9.66 7.40 9.01
C GLU A 70 -9.10 6.17 9.75
N GLY A 71 -8.34 5.33 9.05
CA GLY A 71 -7.70 4.15 9.63
C GLY A 71 -6.74 4.50 10.77
N LEU A 72 -5.94 5.56 10.62
CA LEU A 72 -5.07 6.10 11.66
C LEU A 72 -5.89 6.60 12.86
N SER A 73 -6.99 7.33 12.61
CA SER A 73 -7.88 7.81 13.68
C SER A 73 -8.49 6.66 14.51
N ARG A 74 -8.76 5.50 13.91
CA ARG A 74 -9.27 4.31 14.62
C ARG A 74 -8.22 3.62 15.50
N MET A 75 -6.93 3.90 15.32
CA MET A 75 -5.84 3.32 16.13
C MET A 75 -5.78 3.89 17.56
N ASP A 76 -6.21 5.13 17.78
CA ASP A 76 -6.10 5.85 19.06
C ASP A 76 -6.78 5.15 20.25
N LYS A 77 -7.69 4.19 19.98
CA LYS A 77 -8.42 3.43 21.00
C LYS A 77 -7.64 2.22 21.55
N GLY A 78 -6.41 1.97 21.09
CA GLY A 78 -5.66 0.77 21.42
C GLY A 78 -4.76 0.83 22.65
N LYS A 79 -4.62 -0.32 23.32
CA LYS A 79 -3.70 -0.52 24.45
C LYS A 79 -2.38 -1.10 23.94
N GLY A 80 -1.47 -0.23 23.52
CA GLY A 80 -0.14 -0.58 23.02
C GLY A 80 -0.09 -0.85 21.52
N VAL A 81 1.12 -0.89 20.97
CA VAL A 81 1.39 -0.91 19.52
C VAL A 81 0.75 -2.11 18.84
N GLN A 82 0.83 -3.30 19.44
CA GLN A 82 0.22 -4.51 18.86
C GLN A 82 -1.29 -4.34 18.65
N ASP A 83 -2.01 -3.86 19.66
CA ASP A 83 -3.46 -3.69 19.62
C ASP A 83 -3.88 -2.55 18.67
N MET A 84 -3.06 -1.51 18.54
CA MET A 84 -3.25 -0.44 17.54
C MET A 84 -3.10 -0.98 16.10
N LEU A 85 -2.04 -1.74 15.83
CA LEU A 85 -1.79 -2.33 14.52
C LEU A 85 -2.81 -3.41 14.15
N GLU A 86 -3.27 -4.23 15.12
CA GLU A 86 -4.35 -5.20 14.89
C GLU A 86 -5.67 -4.51 14.50
N ARG A 87 -6.01 -3.37 15.13
CA ARG A 87 -7.18 -2.57 14.72
C ARG A 87 -7.00 -1.97 13.34
N ARG A 88 -5.82 -1.43 13.03
CA ARG A 88 -5.53 -0.88 11.70
C ARG A 88 -5.67 -1.95 10.62
N LEU A 89 -5.16 -3.16 10.89
CA LEU A 89 -5.24 -4.30 9.99
C LEU A 89 -6.68 -4.80 9.82
N SER A 90 -7.48 -4.79 10.90
CA SER A 90 -8.90 -5.12 10.85
C SER A 90 -9.69 -4.12 10.00
N TYR A 91 -9.38 -2.82 10.13
CA TYR A 91 -9.95 -1.78 9.28
C TYR A 91 -9.53 -1.93 7.80
N SER A 92 -8.28 -2.34 7.52
CA SER A 92 -7.87 -2.67 6.15
C SER A 92 -8.64 -3.85 5.57
N ALA A 93 -8.96 -4.84 6.40
CA ALA A 93 -9.69 -6.02 5.96
C ALA A 93 -11.14 -5.72 5.55
N GLU A 94 -11.75 -4.64 6.06
CA GLU A 94 -13.11 -4.22 5.67
C GLU A 94 -13.22 -3.88 4.17
N VAL A 95 -12.12 -3.43 3.56
CA VAL A 95 -12.07 -3.05 2.14
C VAL A 95 -12.05 -4.26 1.20
N GLY A 96 -11.63 -5.42 1.70
CA GLY A 96 -11.59 -6.67 0.94
C GLY A 96 -10.60 -6.65 -0.23
N GLU A 97 -11.02 -7.15 -1.39
CA GLU A 97 -10.17 -7.33 -2.58
C GLU A 97 -9.69 -5.99 -3.19
N HIS A 98 -10.42 -4.90 -2.91
CA HIS A 98 -10.10 -3.56 -3.39
C HIS A 98 -8.82 -2.97 -2.77
N LEU A 99 -8.28 -3.61 -1.72
CA LEU A 99 -7.01 -3.21 -1.14
C LEU A 99 -5.85 -3.29 -2.16
N VAL A 100 -5.90 -4.22 -3.11
CA VAL A 100 -4.90 -4.31 -4.19
C VAL A 100 -4.88 -3.05 -5.05
N GLU A 101 -6.05 -2.45 -5.30
CA GLU A 101 -6.16 -1.20 -6.05
C GLU A 101 -5.57 -0.02 -5.27
N ALA A 102 -5.78 0.05 -3.95
CA ALA A 102 -5.11 1.06 -3.12
C ALA A 102 -3.58 0.96 -3.24
N TYR A 103 -3.02 -0.24 -3.18
CA TYR A 103 -1.58 -0.44 -3.35
C TYR A 103 -1.10 -0.06 -4.75
N ALA A 104 -1.88 -0.35 -5.78
CA ALA A 104 -1.58 0.08 -7.14
C ALA A 104 -1.57 1.61 -7.26
N LEU A 105 -2.52 2.30 -6.62
CA LEU A 105 -2.59 3.77 -6.57
C LEU A 105 -1.43 4.37 -5.78
N LEU A 106 -1.03 3.77 -4.65
CA LEU A 106 0.13 4.19 -3.86
C LEU A 106 1.45 4.02 -4.63
N SER A 107 1.58 2.95 -5.42
CA SER A 107 2.76 2.70 -6.25
C SER A 107 2.78 3.53 -7.54
N SER A 108 1.64 4.11 -7.94
CA SER A 108 1.55 4.91 -9.15
C SER A 108 2.24 6.27 -8.97
N PRO A 109 3.20 6.65 -9.82
CA PRO A 109 3.81 7.99 -9.74
C PRO A 109 2.74 9.07 -10.01
N GLU A 110 2.80 10.20 -9.30
CA GLU A 110 1.88 11.34 -9.52
C GLU A 110 2.07 12.00 -10.89
N SER A 111 3.31 12.01 -11.35
CA SER A 111 3.67 12.44 -12.68
C SER A 111 4.59 11.40 -13.26
N THR A 112 4.20 10.81 -14.39
CA THR A 112 5.15 10.12 -15.26
C THR A 112 6.09 11.18 -15.81
N ALA A 113 7.07 11.58 -15.00
CA ALA A 113 8.16 12.44 -15.45
C ALA A 113 8.84 11.69 -16.59
N SER A 114 8.48 12.08 -17.81
CA SER A 114 9.04 11.49 -19.00
C SER A 114 10.45 12.04 -19.12
N ILE A 115 11.44 11.28 -18.65
CA ILE A 115 12.84 11.65 -18.87
C ILE A 115 13.09 11.44 -20.37
N PRO A 116 13.43 12.48 -21.15
CA PRO A 116 13.85 12.28 -22.53
C PRO A 116 15.07 11.36 -22.49
N LEU A 117 15.00 10.22 -23.19
CA LEU A 117 16.15 9.34 -23.30
C LEU A 117 17.28 10.17 -23.92
N PRO A 118 18.48 10.21 -23.30
CA PRO A 118 19.61 10.86 -23.93
C PRO A 118 19.86 10.12 -25.24
N THR A 119 19.76 10.84 -26.36
CA THR A 119 20.05 10.35 -27.70
C THR A 119 21.56 10.15 -27.81
N ILE A 120 22.11 9.17 -27.12
CA ILE A 120 23.54 8.86 -27.19
C ILE A 120 23.73 7.91 -28.38
N PRO A 121 24.43 8.31 -29.45
CA PRO A 121 24.72 7.46 -30.60
C PRO A 121 25.82 6.44 -30.27
N VAL A 122 25.63 5.63 -29.23
CA VAL A 122 26.54 4.54 -28.86
C VAL A 122 25.85 3.22 -29.21
N PRO A 123 26.54 2.25 -29.84
CA PRO A 123 25.95 0.95 -30.14
C PRO A 123 25.63 0.18 -28.85
N ILE A 124 24.38 0.28 -28.37
CA ILE A 124 23.81 -0.34 -27.15
C ILE A 124 23.87 -1.89 -27.17
N LYS A 125 24.36 -2.51 -28.24
CA LYS A 125 24.44 -3.98 -28.37
C LYS A 125 25.28 -4.68 -27.30
N GLN A 126 26.12 -3.98 -26.53
CA GLN A 126 27.01 -4.60 -25.54
C GLN A 126 26.58 -4.47 -24.07
N LEU A 127 25.67 -3.55 -23.70
CA LEU A 127 25.33 -3.29 -22.28
C LEU A 127 24.08 -3.99 -21.78
N LEU A 128 23.32 -4.67 -22.64
CA LEU A 128 22.09 -5.39 -22.27
C LEU A 128 22.19 -6.90 -22.48
N ASN A 129 23.31 -7.51 -22.09
CA ASN A 129 23.37 -8.95 -21.84
C ASN A 129 22.76 -9.33 -20.47
N PHE A 130 21.69 -8.65 -20.05
CA PHE A 130 20.88 -9.09 -18.93
C PHE A 130 20.02 -10.25 -19.41
N ARG A 131 20.43 -11.46 -19.05
CA ARG A 131 19.67 -12.69 -19.28
C ARG A 131 18.45 -12.65 -18.36
N LEU A 132 17.38 -11.99 -18.82
CA LEU A 132 16.10 -11.97 -18.13
C LEU A 132 15.68 -13.42 -17.83
N PRO A 133 15.29 -13.75 -16.59
CA PRO A 133 14.74 -15.06 -16.27
C PRO A 133 13.53 -15.33 -17.18
N PRO A 134 13.29 -16.60 -17.55
CA PRO A 134 12.15 -16.94 -18.40
C PRO A 134 10.85 -16.44 -17.76
N LEU A 135 10.04 -15.72 -18.55
CA LEU A 135 8.71 -15.31 -18.12
C LEU A 135 7.93 -16.55 -17.67
N TYR A 136 7.34 -16.46 -16.48
CA TYR A 136 6.50 -17.50 -15.91
C TYR A 136 5.40 -17.89 -16.91
N THR A 137 5.43 -19.14 -17.35
CA THR A 137 4.34 -19.75 -18.12
C THR A 137 3.44 -20.48 -17.13
N PRO A 138 2.17 -20.08 -16.98
CA PRO A 138 1.28 -20.71 -16.02
C PRO A 138 1.08 -22.20 -16.39
N PRO A 139 1.18 -23.13 -15.42
CA PRO A 139 0.95 -24.54 -15.66
C PRO A 139 -0.54 -24.76 -15.92
N GLY A 140 -0.91 -25.07 -17.17
CA GLY A 140 -2.29 -25.41 -17.54
C GLY A 140 -2.66 -25.28 -19.02
N THR A 141 -1.90 -24.56 -19.84
CA THR A 141 -2.19 -24.46 -21.28
C THR A 141 -1.57 -25.64 -22.05
N VAL A 142 -2.24 -26.79 -22.00
CA VAL A 142 -2.03 -27.88 -22.97
C VAL A 142 -2.66 -27.51 -24.31
N SER A 143 -1.99 -26.64 -25.07
CA SER A 143 -2.35 -26.38 -26.47
C SER A 143 -1.67 -27.41 -27.36
N SER A 144 -2.37 -28.53 -27.59
CA SER A 144 -2.08 -29.47 -28.65
C SER A 144 -2.46 -28.87 -30.00
N SER A 145 -1.55 -28.11 -30.62
CA SER A 145 -1.66 -27.74 -32.02
C SER A 145 -0.27 -27.58 -32.64
N SER A 146 0.10 -28.55 -33.45
CA SER A 146 1.24 -28.52 -34.37
C SER A 146 0.99 -27.50 -35.47
N SER A 147 1.34 -26.25 -35.22
CA SER A 147 1.48 -25.23 -36.26
C SER A 147 2.78 -24.48 -36.01
N SER A 148 3.66 -24.49 -37.01
CA SER A 148 4.93 -23.76 -37.05
C SER A 148 4.75 -22.31 -36.59
N ALA A 149 5.13 -22.00 -35.36
CA ALA A 149 5.09 -20.66 -34.83
C ALA A 149 6.10 -19.77 -35.59
N PRO A 150 5.69 -18.59 -36.09
CA PRO A 150 6.62 -17.63 -36.64
C PRO A 150 7.60 -17.21 -35.53
N ARG A 151 8.89 -17.44 -35.76
CA ARG A 151 9.97 -16.96 -34.89
C ARG A 151 10.06 -15.44 -35.02
N HIS A 152 9.16 -14.72 -34.36
CA HIS A 152 9.30 -13.27 -34.24
C HIS A 152 10.52 -13.00 -33.38
N SER A 153 11.54 -12.41 -34.00
CA SER A 153 12.75 -11.99 -33.32
C SER A 153 12.36 -11.02 -32.22
N THR A 154 12.83 -11.23 -31.00
CA THR A 154 12.61 -10.32 -29.86
C THR A 154 13.03 -8.88 -30.17
N SER A 155 13.90 -8.69 -31.17
CA SER A 155 14.27 -7.39 -31.72
C SER A 155 13.14 -6.64 -32.41
N GLU A 156 12.23 -7.34 -33.12
CA GLU A 156 11.09 -6.69 -33.82
C GLU A 156 10.04 -6.21 -32.82
N VAL A 157 9.79 -6.98 -31.76
CA VAL A 157 8.87 -6.57 -30.68
C VAL A 157 9.42 -5.35 -29.97
N MET A 158 10.72 -5.32 -29.65
CA MET A 158 11.37 -4.14 -29.06
C MET A 158 11.41 -2.94 -30.00
N ALA A 159 11.62 -3.15 -31.30
CA ALA A 159 11.59 -2.08 -32.29
C ALA A 159 10.19 -1.49 -32.45
N SER A 160 9.15 -2.33 -32.53
CA SER A 160 7.75 -1.91 -32.59
C SER A 160 7.31 -1.18 -31.33
N LEU A 161 7.74 -1.65 -30.15
CA LEU A 161 7.44 -0.99 -28.88
C LEU A 161 8.17 0.36 -28.77
N SER A 162 9.42 0.44 -29.23
CA SER A 162 10.18 1.70 -29.33
C SER A 162 9.51 2.68 -30.27
N ASP A 163 9.03 2.23 -31.44
CA ASP A 163 8.39 3.10 -32.42
C ASP A 163 7.01 3.59 -31.93
N ALA A 164 6.21 2.68 -31.35
CA ALA A 164 4.91 3.00 -30.76
C ALA A 164 5.00 3.94 -29.55
N THR A 165 6.10 3.90 -28.81
CA THR A 165 6.33 4.77 -27.64
C THR A 165 7.15 6.02 -27.94
N GLY A 166 7.44 6.30 -29.23
CA GLY A 166 8.21 7.47 -29.64
C GLY A 166 9.65 7.47 -29.08
N GLY A 167 10.23 6.28 -28.98
CA GLY A 167 11.56 6.05 -28.40
C GLY A 167 11.59 6.23 -26.89
N ARG A 168 10.45 6.11 -26.17
CA ARG A 168 10.38 6.22 -24.71
C ARG A 168 9.95 4.90 -24.10
N LEU A 169 10.91 4.11 -23.61
CA LEU A 169 10.56 2.93 -22.82
C LEU A 169 9.75 3.35 -21.58
N PRO A 170 8.49 2.92 -21.44
CA PRO A 170 7.77 3.08 -20.19
C PRO A 170 8.44 2.12 -19.20
N PHE A 171 9.49 2.57 -18.53
CA PHE A 171 9.89 1.93 -17.30
C PHE A 171 8.69 2.09 -16.37
N LEU A 172 7.95 1.01 -16.17
CA LEU A 172 7.00 0.89 -15.07
C LEU A 172 7.84 1.06 -13.81
N ARG A 173 8.03 2.30 -13.40
CA ARG A 173 8.65 2.67 -12.14
C ARG A 173 7.62 2.32 -11.07
N PHE A 174 7.49 1.02 -10.81
CA PHE A 174 6.90 0.59 -9.56
C PHE A 174 7.79 1.19 -8.49
N SER A 175 7.29 2.22 -7.82
CA SER A 175 7.93 2.78 -6.66
C SER A 175 7.55 1.86 -5.50
N PRO A 176 8.43 0.92 -5.06
CA PRO A 176 8.13 0.11 -3.88
C PRO A 176 8.00 1.01 -2.63
N LEU A 177 8.47 2.26 -2.73
CA LEU A 177 8.36 3.26 -1.69
C LEU A 177 6.92 3.65 -1.38
N GLY A 178 5.95 3.49 -2.30
CA GLY A 178 4.55 3.82 -2.03
C GLY A 178 3.99 3.02 -0.85
N PRO A 179 3.86 1.69 -0.98
CA PRO A 179 3.46 0.80 0.10
C PRO A 179 4.32 0.91 1.37
N LEU A 180 5.64 1.07 1.21
CA LEU A 180 6.54 1.23 2.36
C LEU A 180 6.28 2.55 3.10
N SER A 181 6.09 3.66 2.40
CA SER A 181 5.78 4.96 3.00
C SER A 181 4.44 4.96 3.73
N TYR A 182 3.45 4.25 3.19
CA TYR A 182 2.17 4.02 3.83
C TYR A 182 2.32 3.22 5.13
N ALA A 183 3.05 2.10 5.11
CA ALA A 183 3.32 1.30 6.31
C ALA A 183 4.18 2.08 7.33
N TRP A 184 5.07 2.93 6.86
CA TRP A 184 5.88 3.82 7.69
C TRP A 184 5.00 4.81 8.45
N ARG A 185 4.05 5.48 7.79
CA ARG A 185 3.11 6.41 8.45
C ARG A 185 2.27 5.72 9.52
N ILE A 186 1.85 4.48 9.29
CA ILE A 186 1.13 3.67 10.28
C ILE A 186 2.00 3.36 11.50
N ALA A 187 3.26 2.97 11.28
CA ALA A 187 4.22 2.73 12.36
C ALA A 187 4.48 4.01 13.17
N ASP A 188 4.61 5.15 12.48
CA ASP A 188 4.82 6.46 13.09
C ASP A 188 3.68 6.85 14.00
N GLU A 189 2.44 6.71 13.53
CA GLU A 189 1.26 6.98 14.34
C GLU A 189 1.18 6.01 15.53
N ALA A 190 1.43 4.71 15.33
CA ALA A 190 1.40 3.73 16.42
C ALA A 190 2.40 4.08 17.55
N MET A 191 3.62 4.51 17.20
CA MET A 191 4.60 4.96 18.19
C MET A 191 4.20 6.29 18.82
N ALA A 192 3.70 7.25 18.04
CA ALA A 192 3.23 8.53 18.57
C ALA A 192 2.11 8.33 19.59
N LEU A 193 1.17 7.43 19.31
CA LEU A 193 0.09 7.03 20.22
C LEU A 193 0.62 6.31 21.46
N GLN A 194 1.63 5.46 21.31
CA GLN A 194 2.29 4.82 22.45
C GLN A 194 2.96 5.87 23.36
N ASP A 195 3.61 6.87 22.77
CA ASP A 195 4.28 7.94 23.49
C ASP A 195 3.31 8.95 24.11
N LYS A 196 2.06 9.09 23.62
CA LYS A 196 1.04 9.89 24.34
C LYS A 196 0.86 9.45 25.79
N SER A 197 1.16 8.18 26.12
CA SER A 197 1.13 7.68 27.49
C SER A 197 2.30 8.15 28.37
N LYS A 198 3.38 8.68 27.77
CA LYS A 198 4.60 9.14 28.45
C LYS A 198 4.97 10.53 27.90
N PRO A 199 4.84 11.63 28.67
CA PRO A 199 5.19 12.95 28.19
C PRO A 199 6.71 13.09 27.99
N LEU A 200 7.21 12.66 26.83
CA LEU A 200 8.59 12.83 26.40
C LEU A 200 8.72 14.20 25.73
N LYS A 201 9.84 14.89 25.97
CA LYS A 201 10.17 16.09 25.20
C LYS A 201 10.38 15.66 23.74
N LYS A 202 9.82 16.41 22.80
CA LYS A 202 10.04 16.21 21.36
C LYS A 202 11.24 17.02 20.88
N GLY A 203 12.06 16.41 20.03
CA GLY A 203 13.15 17.04 19.30
C GLY A 203 12.66 17.80 18.07
N VAL A 204 13.60 18.31 17.26
CA VAL A 204 13.32 19.14 16.08
C VAL A 204 12.59 18.36 14.99
N MET A 205 12.79 17.05 14.92
CA MET A 205 12.20 16.15 13.92
C MET A 205 10.97 15.38 14.43
N ASP A 206 10.31 15.87 15.49
CA ASP A 206 9.23 15.17 16.22
C ASP A 206 9.63 13.83 16.87
N GLU A 207 10.91 13.48 16.85
CA GLU A 207 11.47 12.34 17.57
C GLU A 207 11.54 12.63 19.09
N PRO A 208 11.44 11.63 19.98
CA PRO A 208 11.67 11.87 21.41
C PRO A 208 13.11 12.35 21.64
N VAL A 209 13.32 13.31 22.54
CA VAL A 209 14.66 13.82 22.86
C VAL A 209 15.54 12.66 23.34
N GLY A 210 16.63 12.41 22.62
CA GLY A 210 17.52 11.27 22.86
C GLY A 210 17.20 10.04 22.01
N ALA A 211 16.32 10.14 20.99
CA ALA A 211 16.14 9.10 19.99
C ALA A 211 17.45 8.84 19.25
N GLY A 212 18.08 7.69 19.49
CA GLY A 212 19.22 7.22 18.73
C GLY A 212 18.81 6.41 17.49
N PRO A 213 19.78 5.75 16.84
CA PRO A 213 19.52 4.88 15.68
C PRO A 213 18.51 3.76 15.97
N GLU A 214 18.37 3.33 17.22
CA GLU A 214 17.40 2.34 17.68
C GLU A 214 15.95 2.75 17.44
N TRP A 215 15.65 4.05 17.50
CA TRP A 215 14.31 4.56 17.22
C TRP A 215 13.93 4.38 15.76
N TYR A 216 14.86 4.68 14.84
CA TYR A 216 14.67 4.45 13.40
C TYR A 216 14.61 2.97 13.05
N ALA A 217 15.44 2.13 13.70
CA ALA A 217 15.36 0.68 13.55
C ALA A 217 14.00 0.13 13.98
N SER A 218 13.44 0.66 15.07
CA SER A 218 12.10 0.30 15.55
C SER A 218 11.02 0.69 14.55
N ARG A 219 11.08 1.89 13.96
CA ARG A 219 10.15 2.34 12.89
C ARG A 219 10.18 1.42 11.67
N ILE A 220 11.37 1.11 11.18
CA ILE A 220 11.56 0.21 10.05
C ILE A 220 11.03 -1.18 10.40
N GLY A 221 11.35 -1.70 11.58
CA GLY A 221 10.85 -2.99 12.06
C GLY A 221 9.33 -3.06 12.10
N LEU A 222 8.67 -2.06 12.70
CA LEU A 222 7.21 -1.98 12.79
C LEU A 222 6.55 -1.86 11.42
N SER A 223 7.07 -1.00 10.54
CA SER A 223 6.53 -0.83 9.18
C SER A 223 6.64 -2.11 8.35
N LEU A 224 7.77 -2.81 8.42
CA LEU A 224 7.95 -4.10 7.74
C LEU A 224 7.08 -5.20 8.34
N ALA A 225 6.97 -5.25 9.68
CA ALA A 225 6.11 -6.22 10.37
C ALA A 225 4.65 -6.05 9.96
N TYR A 226 4.17 -4.81 9.90
CA TYR A 226 2.82 -4.45 9.47
C TYR A 226 2.60 -4.77 7.98
N LEU A 227 3.49 -4.34 7.09
CA LEU A 227 3.39 -4.61 5.66
C LEU A 227 3.38 -6.11 5.34
N ALA A 228 4.23 -6.88 6.02
CA ALA A 228 4.25 -8.33 5.88
C ALA A 228 2.93 -8.97 6.34
N ALA A 229 2.31 -8.46 7.41
CA ALA A 229 1.00 -8.94 7.86
C ALA A 229 -0.11 -8.57 6.86
N GLU A 230 -0.16 -7.33 6.39
CA GLU A 230 -1.15 -6.84 5.43
C GLU A 230 -1.05 -7.53 4.08
N SER A 231 0.14 -8.01 3.69
CA SER A 231 0.31 -8.83 2.47
C SER A 231 -0.56 -10.10 2.46
N HIS A 232 -0.98 -10.61 3.62
CA HIS A 232 -1.93 -11.72 3.70
C HIS A 232 -3.34 -11.32 3.26
N LEU A 233 -3.74 -10.05 3.45
CA LEU A 233 -5.04 -9.53 3.03
C LEU A 233 -5.14 -9.37 1.50
N LEU A 234 -4.00 -9.26 0.81
CA LEU A 234 -3.91 -9.12 -0.65
C LEU A 234 -4.07 -10.45 -1.40
N ARG A 235 -4.33 -11.55 -0.69
CA ARG A 235 -4.56 -12.85 -1.31
C ARG A 235 -5.93 -12.87 -1.98
N PRO A 236 -6.06 -13.49 -3.17
CA PRO A 236 -7.35 -13.60 -3.85
C PRO A 236 -8.35 -14.34 -2.95
N PHE A 237 -9.63 -13.97 -3.03
CA PHE A 237 -10.65 -14.66 -2.25
C PHE A 237 -10.89 -16.06 -2.85
N PRO A 238 -11.18 -17.06 -1.99
CA PRO A 238 -11.57 -18.37 -2.48
C PRO A 238 -12.83 -18.22 -3.34
N SER A 239 -12.82 -18.82 -4.53
CA SER A 239 -13.98 -18.78 -5.42
C SER A 239 -15.18 -19.48 -4.76
N PRO A 240 -16.39 -18.87 -4.78
CA PRO A 240 -17.57 -19.40 -4.09
C PRO A 240 -18.01 -20.78 -4.62
N SER A 241 -17.51 -21.20 -5.80
CA SER A 241 -17.75 -22.53 -6.35
C SER A 241 -17.16 -23.68 -5.54
N SER A 242 -16.20 -23.41 -4.64
CA SER A 242 -15.56 -24.45 -3.83
C SER A 242 -16.24 -24.69 -2.48
N GLU A 243 -17.16 -23.82 -2.03
CA GLU A 243 -17.79 -23.89 -0.70
C GLU A 243 -19.32 -23.96 -0.80
N LEU A 244 -19.81 -24.98 -1.52
CA LEU A 244 -21.21 -25.40 -1.49
C LEU A 244 -21.52 -26.01 -0.11
N SER A 245 -21.90 -25.23 0.93
CA SER A 245 -22.77 -25.71 2.04
C SER A 245 -23.01 -24.79 3.25
N VAL A 246 -22.36 -23.63 3.41
CA VAL A 246 -22.59 -22.84 4.65
C VAL A 246 -23.72 -21.83 4.46
N SER A 247 -24.79 -22.04 5.23
CA SER A 247 -26.06 -21.33 5.26
C SER A 247 -25.93 -19.80 5.29
N ALA A 248 -26.44 -19.16 4.22
CA ALA A 248 -26.61 -17.72 4.08
C ALA A 248 -27.71 -17.19 5.01
N SER A 249 -27.36 -16.48 6.07
CA SER A 249 -28.36 -15.77 6.87
C SER A 249 -27.87 -14.54 7.64
N ASP A 250 -26.83 -13.83 7.19
CA ASP A 250 -26.56 -12.48 7.72
C ASP A 250 -25.95 -11.58 6.64
N SER A 251 -26.61 -10.46 6.35
CA SER A 251 -26.28 -9.45 5.33
C SER A 251 -25.12 -8.53 5.74
N ALA A 252 -24.21 -9.00 6.58
CA ALA A 252 -22.99 -8.26 6.90
C ALA A 252 -21.99 -8.45 5.75
N SER A 253 -21.35 -7.37 5.30
CA SER A 253 -20.29 -7.42 4.29
C SER A 253 -19.32 -8.56 4.63
N PRO A 254 -19.00 -9.44 3.67
CA PRO A 254 -18.20 -10.63 3.95
C PRO A 254 -16.85 -10.20 4.50
N ALA A 255 -16.61 -10.48 5.78
CA ALA A 255 -15.33 -10.23 6.41
C ALA A 255 -14.22 -10.95 5.63
N ASN A 256 -13.09 -10.28 5.39
CA ASN A 256 -11.99 -10.86 4.62
C ASN A 256 -11.52 -12.19 5.26
N PRO A 257 -11.56 -13.32 4.53
CA PRO A 257 -11.24 -14.65 5.09
C PRO A 257 -9.77 -14.76 5.56
N HIS A 258 -8.89 -13.89 5.06
CA HIS A 258 -7.47 -13.90 5.37
C HIS A 258 -7.09 -13.07 6.61
N LEU A 259 -8.04 -12.36 7.23
CA LEU A 259 -7.79 -11.52 8.41
C LEU A 259 -7.16 -12.30 9.59
N PRO A 260 -7.64 -13.50 9.97
CA PRO A 260 -7.03 -14.26 11.06
C PRO A 260 -5.57 -14.60 10.80
N ALA A 261 -5.23 -14.98 9.55
CA ALA A 261 -3.85 -15.28 9.17
C ALA A 261 -2.95 -14.03 9.21
N ALA A 262 -3.49 -12.89 8.79
CA ALA A 262 -2.80 -11.60 8.85
C ALA A 262 -2.49 -11.19 10.30
N ILE A 263 -3.43 -11.36 11.24
CA ILE A 263 -3.22 -11.07 12.67
C ILE A 263 -2.15 -11.99 13.27
N VAL A 264 -2.16 -13.29 12.96
CA VAL A 264 -1.13 -14.23 13.42
C VAL A 264 0.24 -13.84 12.88
N ALA A 265 0.34 -13.45 11.61
CA ALA A 265 1.57 -12.98 11.00
C ALA A 265 2.08 -11.70 11.69
N LEU A 266 1.20 -10.73 11.97
CA LEU A 266 1.54 -9.49 12.67
C LEU A 266 2.17 -9.77 14.05
N ARG A 267 1.50 -10.58 14.89
CA ARG A 267 1.98 -10.92 16.23
C ARG A 267 3.36 -11.59 16.20
N ARG A 268 3.55 -12.52 15.27
CA ARG A 268 4.82 -13.21 15.07
C ARG A 268 5.93 -12.23 14.66
N ASN A 269 5.64 -11.32 13.72
CA ASN A 269 6.62 -10.36 13.23
C ASN A 269 6.99 -9.33 14.29
N LEU A 270 6.02 -8.84 15.08
CA LEU A 270 6.27 -7.94 16.20
C LEU A 270 7.13 -8.60 17.27
N LYS A 271 6.83 -9.85 17.64
CA LYS A 271 7.69 -10.62 18.56
C LYS A 271 9.12 -10.74 18.04
N TRP A 272 9.27 -11.01 16.75
CA TRP A 272 10.60 -11.08 16.13
C TRP A 272 11.33 -9.73 16.18
N CYS A 273 10.64 -8.61 15.94
CA CYS A 273 11.22 -7.28 16.09
C CYS A 273 11.65 -7.01 17.54
N ASP A 274 10.85 -7.39 18.53
CA ASP A 274 11.19 -7.24 19.96
C ASP A 274 12.41 -8.08 20.34
N ASP A 275 12.47 -9.33 19.87
CA ASP A 275 13.60 -10.23 20.12
C ASP A 275 14.88 -9.70 19.45
N ALA A 276 14.78 -9.17 18.23
CA ALA A 276 15.89 -8.53 17.52
C ALA A 276 16.38 -7.27 18.24
N ALA A 277 15.47 -6.40 18.70
CA ALA A 277 15.82 -5.21 19.46
C ALA A 277 16.56 -5.55 20.76
N ARG A 278 16.09 -6.57 21.50
CA ARG A 278 16.77 -7.07 22.70
C ARG A 278 18.15 -7.64 22.41
N SER A 279 18.31 -8.34 21.28
CA SER A 279 19.60 -8.89 20.87
C SER A 279 20.62 -7.78 20.56
N VAL A 280 20.18 -6.70 19.89
CA VAL A 280 21.05 -5.55 19.60
C VAL A 280 21.45 -4.84 20.90
N GLN A 281 20.49 -4.61 21.80
CA GLN A 281 20.77 -4.00 23.10
C GLN A 281 21.75 -4.83 23.95
N GLY A 282 21.60 -6.15 23.96
CA GLY A 282 22.53 -7.04 24.65
C GLY A 282 23.94 -7.05 24.04
N ALA A 283 24.05 -6.91 22.71
CA ALA A 283 25.33 -6.83 22.02
C ALA A 283 26.07 -5.52 22.34
N GLU A 284 25.35 -4.40 22.46
CA GLU A 284 25.94 -3.11 22.85
C GLU A 284 26.47 -3.13 24.29
N GLN A 285 25.73 -3.75 25.21
CA GLN A 285 26.20 -3.92 26.60
C GLN A 285 27.48 -4.76 26.67
N GLY A 286 27.52 -5.89 25.95
CA GLY A 286 28.71 -6.74 25.91
C GLY A 286 29.92 -6.08 25.23
N ALA A 287 29.71 -5.29 24.17
CA ALA A 287 30.77 -4.55 23.50
C ALA A 287 31.33 -3.41 24.38
N GLY A 288 30.46 -2.72 25.12
CA GLY A 288 30.85 -1.70 26.09
C GLY A 288 31.73 -2.28 27.21
N ASP A 289 31.36 -3.45 27.75
CA ASP A 289 32.15 -4.13 28.78
C ASP A 289 33.55 -4.50 28.25
N LEU A 290 33.64 -5.04 27.03
CA LEU A 290 34.93 -5.41 26.42
C LEU A 290 35.83 -4.20 26.15
N MET A 291 35.27 -3.06 25.71
CA MET A 291 36.05 -1.83 25.55
C MET A 291 36.52 -1.28 26.89
N GLY A 292 35.70 -1.35 27.94
CA GLY A 292 36.09 -0.98 29.30
C GLY A 292 37.26 -1.81 29.82
N PHE A 293 37.33 -3.10 29.48
CA PHE A 293 38.47 -3.97 29.85
C PHE A 293 39.76 -3.68 29.05
N ALA A 294 39.67 -3.09 27.85
CA ALA A 294 40.85 -2.76 27.04
C ALA A 294 41.51 -1.43 27.46
N GLU A 295 40.85 -0.64 28.30
CA GLU A 295 41.36 0.65 28.80
C GLU A 295 42.18 0.52 30.11
N PHE A 296 42.19 -0.67 30.74
CA PHE A 296 43.00 -1.01 31.91
C PHE A 296 44.19 -1.92 31.55
#